data_AF-A0A8T3QLZ2-F1
#
_entry.id   AF-A0A8T3QLZ2-F1
#
_cell.length_a   1.000
_cell.length_b   1.000
_cell.length_c   1.000
_cell.angle_alpha   90.00
_cell.angle_beta   90.00
_cell.angle_gamma   90.00
#
_symmetry.space_group_name_H-M   'P 1'
#
loop_
_entity.id
_entity.type
_entity.pdbx_description
1 polymer ?
#
loop_
_entity_poly.entity_id
_entity_poly.type
_entity_poly.pdbx_seq_one_letter_code
_entity_poly.pdbx_strand_id
1 'polypeptide(L)'
;MSGTERDLVLALRAELAAIDPGRPCDRRAEAVGLAGVAAVREGSVARLLLRLARERSAHATAAAADGPPRPRLADFDWDAAAEHCRLAWLRGLFLARGSLSLSGGRTHLEFVVDADEAALLVERLAAADLPASRRIRRGRGVVTWKNGEVVGTFLRRLGASATLLEVEARQVSRALRGDLNRVINAESANLQRAVGAAGRQMAAIDELSASGELATQPYVVRSVAEARHETPEATLNELAVRLGIHRSAVQRALERIERLALQPADGVASRHRARGGAPPTASGPGILRPLA
;
A
#
# COMPACT_ATOMS: atom_id res chain seq x y z
N MET A 1 -13.92 11.56 -6.98
CA MET A 1 -14.09 10.39 -7.84
C MET A 1 -13.59 10.75 -9.21
N SER A 2 -12.72 9.93 -9.80
CA SER A 2 -12.40 10.02 -11.23
C SER A 2 -13.65 9.71 -12.08
N GLY A 3 -13.70 10.15 -13.34
CA GLY A 3 -14.83 9.84 -14.24
C GLY A 3 -15.11 8.34 -14.32
N THR A 4 -14.03 7.56 -14.48
CA THR A 4 -14.03 6.09 -14.54
C THR A 4 -14.56 5.41 -13.28
N GLU A 5 -14.46 6.03 -12.11
CA GLU A 5 -15.07 5.50 -10.87
C GLU A 5 -16.58 5.72 -10.84
N ARG A 6 -17.07 6.85 -11.36
CA ARG A 6 -18.52 7.11 -11.46
C ARG A 6 -19.17 6.18 -12.46
N ASP A 7 -18.50 5.97 -13.60
CA ASP A 7 -18.99 5.10 -14.66
C ASP A 7 -19.13 3.65 -14.18
N LEU A 8 -18.18 3.15 -13.38
CA LEU A 8 -18.27 1.80 -12.83
C LEU A 8 -19.43 1.64 -11.84
N VAL A 9 -19.70 2.65 -11.00
CA VAL A 9 -20.83 2.59 -10.07
C VAL A 9 -22.16 2.57 -10.81
N LEU A 10 -22.28 3.33 -11.89
CA LEU A 10 -23.44 3.31 -12.77
C LEU A 10 -23.55 1.98 -13.52
N ALA A 11 -22.42 1.44 -14.00
CA ALA A 11 -22.37 0.14 -14.66
C ALA A 11 -22.83 -0.98 -13.72
N LEU A 12 -22.38 -0.98 -12.45
CA LEU A 12 -22.83 -1.93 -11.44
C LEU A 12 -24.34 -1.86 -11.20
N ARG A 13 -24.88 -0.65 -11.05
CA ARG A 13 -26.33 -0.47 -10.85
C ARG A 13 -27.11 -0.94 -12.06
N ALA A 14 -26.62 -0.66 -13.27
CA ALA A 14 -27.23 -1.15 -14.51
C ALA A 14 -27.17 -2.67 -14.64
N GLU A 15 -26.03 -3.28 -14.32
CA GLU A 15 -25.80 -4.72 -14.32
C GLU A 15 -26.76 -5.42 -13.35
N LEU A 16 -26.81 -4.98 -12.10
CA LEU A 16 -27.71 -5.53 -11.10
C LEU A 16 -29.19 -5.33 -11.45
N ALA A 17 -29.56 -4.16 -11.98
CA ALA A 17 -30.94 -3.90 -12.37
C ALA A 17 -31.39 -4.68 -13.63
N ALA A 18 -30.44 -5.18 -14.43
CA ALA A 18 -30.75 -6.02 -15.58
C ALA A 18 -31.12 -7.45 -15.19
N ILE A 19 -30.66 -7.93 -14.02
CA ILE A 19 -30.97 -9.27 -13.52
C ILE A 19 -32.49 -9.42 -13.37
N ASP A 20 -33.05 -10.43 -14.03
CA ASP A 20 -34.46 -10.81 -13.87
C ASP A 20 -34.54 -12.11 -13.08
N PRO A 21 -35.03 -12.08 -11.83
CA PRO A 21 -35.15 -13.30 -11.05
C PRO A 21 -36.19 -14.25 -11.66
N GLY A 22 -35.79 -15.49 -11.92
CA GLY A 22 -36.68 -16.50 -12.48
C GLY A 22 -37.84 -16.89 -11.55
N ARG A 23 -37.68 -16.73 -10.23
CA ARG A 23 -38.69 -17.13 -9.23
C ARG A 23 -39.55 -15.94 -8.79
N PRO A 24 -40.87 -16.10 -8.63
CA PRO A 24 -41.74 -15.04 -8.11
C PRO A 24 -41.35 -14.57 -6.70
N CYS A 25 -40.91 -15.48 -5.82
CA CYS A 25 -40.46 -15.14 -4.48
C CYS A 25 -39.22 -14.23 -4.47
N ASP A 26 -38.29 -14.41 -5.41
CA ASP A 26 -37.13 -13.54 -5.57
C ASP A 26 -37.54 -12.15 -6.04
N ARG A 27 -38.46 -12.06 -7.00
CA ARG A 27 -39.00 -10.78 -7.48
C ARG A 27 -39.69 -10.00 -6.37
N ARG A 28 -40.44 -10.67 -5.49
CA ARG A 28 -41.04 -10.06 -4.30
C ARG A 28 -39.98 -9.58 -3.32
N ALA A 29 -39.01 -10.43 -2.99
CA ALA A 29 -37.93 -10.08 -2.07
C ALA A 29 -37.12 -8.87 -2.56
N GLU A 30 -36.78 -8.84 -3.84
CA GLU A 30 -36.10 -7.71 -4.48
C GLU A 30 -36.97 -6.44 -4.48
N ALA A 31 -38.27 -6.57 -4.75
CA ALA A 31 -39.21 -5.46 -4.68
C ALA A 31 -39.29 -4.85 -3.27
N VAL A 32 -39.30 -5.68 -2.22
CA VAL A 32 -39.26 -5.25 -0.82
C VAL A 32 -37.94 -4.54 -0.50
N GLY A 33 -36.80 -5.08 -0.94
CA GLY A 33 -35.49 -4.43 -0.74
C GLY A 33 -35.35 -3.08 -1.46
N LEU A 34 -35.97 -2.96 -2.65
CA LEU A 34 -36.00 -1.75 -3.45
C LEU A 34 -37.00 -0.70 -2.94
N ALA A 35 -37.80 -1.05 -1.95
CA ALA A 35 -38.87 -0.20 -1.47
C ALA A 35 -38.29 1.03 -0.73
N GLY A 36 -38.94 2.20 -0.87
CA GLY A 36 -38.45 3.48 -0.30
C GLY A 36 -37.53 4.29 -1.22
N VAL A 37 -37.27 3.83 -2.44
CA VAL A 37 -36.67 4.64 -3.51
C VAL A 37 -37.66 5.73 -3.93
N ALA A 38 -37.44 6.96 -3.46
CA ALA A 38 -38.36 8.08 -3.71
C ALA A 38 -38.30 8.64 -5.13
N ALA A 39 -37.17 8.53 -5.83
CA ALA A 39 -37.03 8.89 -7.23
C ALA A 39 -35.65 8.45 -7.69
N VAL A 40 -35.56 7.58 -8.69
CA VAL A 40 -34.27 7.30 -9.34
C VAL A 40 -34.29 7.93 -10.72
N ARG A 41 -33.35 8.86 -10.92
CA ARG A 41 -33.05 9.49 -12.22
C ARG A 41 -32.33 8.53 -13.18
N GLU A 42 -32.11 7.28 -12.77
CA GLU A 42 -31.34 6.26 -13.49
C GLU A 42 -32.27 5.29 -14.24
N GLY A 43 -32.15 5.25 -15.57
CA GLY A 43 -33.08 4.51 -16.43
C GLY A 43 -33.07 2.99 -16.24
N SER A 44 -31.98 2.42 -15.75
CA SER A 44 -31.87 0.97 -15.46
C SER A 44 -32.78 0.57 -14.30
N VAL A 45 -32.67 1.26 -13.16
CA VAL A 45 -33.50 1.04 -11.98
C VAL A 45 -34.97 1.39 -12.25
N ALA A 46 -35.23 2.42 -13.06
CA ALA A 46 -36.60 2.75 -13.47
C ALA A 46 -37.28 1.59 -14.23
N ARG A 47 -36.54 0.92 -15.13
CA ARG A 47 -37.05 -0.28 -15.83
C ARG A 47 -37.28 -1.45 -14.89
N LEU A 48 -36.40 -1.67 -13.92
CA LEU A 48 -36.59 -2.68 -12.88
C LEU A 48 -37.86 -2.40 -12.07
N LEU A 49 -38.07 -1.15 -11.66
CA LEU A 49 -39.28 -0.73 -10.93
C LEU A 49 -40.56 -1.03 -11.71
N LEU A 50 -40.58 -0.76 -13.02
CA LEU A 50 -41.71 -1.11 -13.89
C LEU A 50 -41.95 -2.62 -13.96
N ARG A 51 -40.88 -3.42 -14.06
CA ARG A 51 -40.97 -4.89 -14.08
C ARG A 51 -41.55 -5.44 -12.77
N LEU A 52 -41.12 -4.88 -11.64
CA LEU A 52 -41.54 -5.31 -10.30
C LEU A 52 -42.86 -4.68 -9.84
N ALA A 53 -43.46 -3.76 -10.61
CA ALA A 53 -44.65 -3.02 -10.21
C ALA A 53 -45.82 -3.93 -9.81
N ARG A 54 -46.02 -5.05 -10.53
CA ARG A 54 -47.08 -6.04 -10.21
C ARG A 54 -46.89 -6.70 -8.85
N GLU A 55 -45.64 -7.00 -8.47
CA GLU A 55 -45.31 -7.59 -7.17
C GLU A 55 -45.35 -6.55 -6.05
N ARG A 56 -45.03 -5.28 -6.36
CA ARG A 56 -45.16 -4.16 -5.40
C ARG A 56 -46.60 -3.85 -5.03
N SER A 57 -47.52 -3.90 -6.00
CA SER A 57 -48.96 -3.67 -5.76
C SER A 57 -49.59 -4.73 -4.85
N ALA A 58 -49.08 -5.96 -4.86
CA ALA A 58 -49.57 -7.03 -3.98
C ALA A 58 -49.14 -6.88 -2.51
N HIS A 59 -48.12 -6.05 -2.23
CA HIS A 59 -47.59 -5.81 -0.89
C HIS A 59 -47.91 -4.41 -0.34
N ALA A 60 -48.49 -3.54 -1.17
CA ALA A 60 -48.93 -2.21 -0.76
C ALA A 60 -50.34 -2.29 -0.13
N THR A 61 -50.46 -2.86 1.07
CA THR A 61 -51.70 -2.78 1.86
C THR A 61 -51.78 -1.44 2.61
N ALA A 62 -52.89 -0.73 2.37
CA ALA A 62 -53.39 0.46 3.07
C ALA A 62 -52.55 1.75 2.97
N ALA A 63 -52.84 2.54 1.93
CA ALA A 63 -52.46 3.95 1.86
C ALA A 63 -53.36 4.80 2.79
N ALA A 64 -52.76 5.49 3.76
CA ALA A 64 -53.36 6.62 4.45
C ALA A 64 -52.92 7.95 3.80
N ALA A 65 -53.64 9.03 4.08
CA ALA A 65 -53.58 10.32 3.39
C ALA A 65 -52.21 11.08 3.41
N ASP A 66 -51.21 10.59 4.15
CA ASP A 66 -49.85 11.13 4.24
C ASP A 66 -48.80 10.26 3.51
N GLY A 67 -49.14 9.73 2.34
CA GLY A 67 -48.25 8.90 1.53
C GLY A 67 -47.86 7.56 2.20
N PRO A 68 -47.28 6.61 1.44
CA PRO A 68 -46.88 5.34 2.02
C PRO A 68 -45.72 5.55 3.01
N PRO A 69 -45.77 4.97 4.24
CA PRO A 69 -44.63 4.98 5.14
C PRO A 69 -43.41 4.39 4.42
N ARG A 70 -42.22 4.93 4.72
CA ARG A 70 -40.99 4.34 4.16
C ARG A 70 -40.91 2.88 4.64
N PRO A 71 -40.80 1.93 3.71
CA PRO A 71 -40.69 0.52 4.05
C PRO A 71 -39.41 0.29 4.83
N ARG A 72 -39.55 -0.42 5.95
CA ARG A 72 -38.47 -0.70 6.90
C ARG A 72 -37.76 -1.97 6.48
N LEU A 73 -36.49 -2.11 6.89
CA LEU A 73 -35.77 -3.36 6.68
C LEU A 73 -36.49 -4.53 7.37
N ALA A 74 -37.13 -4.27 8.51
CA ALA A 74 -37.91 -5.26 9.27
C ALA A 74 -39.08 -5.87 8.49
N ASP A 75 -39.57 -5.22 7.44
CA ASP A 75 -40.72 -5.70 6.63
C ASP A 75 -40.37 -6.98 5.82
N PHE A 76 -39.08 -7.29 5.68
CA PHE A 76 -38.63 -8.55 5.10
C PHE A 76 -38.34 -9.58 6.20
N ASP A 77 -39.08 -10.69 6.18
CA ASP A 77 -38.84 -11.86 7.03
C ASP A 77 -37.58 -12.60 6.57
N TRP A 78 -36.44 -12.17 7.11
CA TRP A 78 -35.14 -12.69 6.75
C TRP A 78 -34.95 -14.15 7.16
N ASP A 79 -35.43 -14.53 8.34
CA ASP A 79 -35.18 -15.84 8.93
C ASP A 79 -35.97 -16.93 8.23
N ALA A 80 -37.23 -16.65 7.85
CA ALA A 80 -38.04 -17.57 7.05
C ALA A 80 -37.66 -17.60 5.56
N ALA A 81 -36.96 -16.58 5.05
CA ALA A 81 -36.59 -16.50 3.64
C ALA A 81 -35.47 -17.49 3.28
N ALA A 82 -35.64 -18.19 2.16
CA ALA A 82 -34.58 -18.96 1.54
C ALA A 82 -33.42 -18.06 1.07
N GLU A 83 -32.22 -18.63 0.92
CA GLU A 83 -31.00 -17.88 0.57
C GLU A 83 -31.16 -17.03 -0.70
N HIS A 84 -31.79 -17.59 -1.75
CA HIS A 84 -32.01 -16.87 -3.01
C HIS A 84 -32.89 -15.61 -2.82
N CYS A 85 -33.90 -15.67 -1.96
CA CYS A 85 -34.73 -14.51 -1.61
C CYS A 85 -33.92 -13.48 -0.82
N ARG A 86 -33.06 -13.91 0.12
CA ARG A 86 -32.18 -13.00 0.88
C ARG A 86 -31.22 -12.24 -0.05
N LEU A 87 -30.65 -12.92 -1.05
CA LEU A 87 -29.79 -12.30 -2.06
C LEU A 87 -30.57 -11.34 -2.96
N ALA A 88 -31.78 -11.70 -3.38
CA ALA A 88 -32.65 -10.83 -4.16
C ALA A 88 -33.04 -9.56 -3.37
N TRP A 89 -33.35 -9.71 -2.08
CA TRP A 89 -33.60 -8.59 -1.18
C TRP A 89 -32.36 -7.69 -1.01
N LEU A 90 -31.17 -8.27 -0.82
CA LEU A 90 -29.91 -7.52 -0.74
C LEU A 90 -29.60 -6.76 -2.04
N ARG A 91 -29.92 -7.33 -3.21
CA ARG A 91 -29.80 -6.64 -4.50
C ARG A 91 -30.70 -5.41 -4.55
N GLY A 92 -31.98 -5.56 -4.21
CA GLY A 92 -32.92 -4.45 -4.12
C GLY A 92 -32.46 -3.38 -3.13
N LEU A 93 -31.99 -3.79 -1.95
CA LEU A 93 -31.47 -2.90 -0.92
C LEU A 93 -30.23 -2.12 -1.39
N PHE A 94 -29.31 -2.77 -2.10
CA PHE A 94 -28.14 -2.09 -2.67
C PHE A 94 -28.53 -1.06 -3.73
N LEU A 95 -29.45 -1.42 -4.64
CA LEU A 95 -29.95 -0.49 -5.65
C LEU A 95 -30.63 0.73 -5.03
N ALA A 96 -31.34 0.54 -3.90
CA ALA A 96 -32.03 1.61 -3.19
C ALA A 96 -31.12 2.47 -2.31
N ARG A 97 -30.25 1.84 -1.52
CA ARG A 97 -29.55 2.46 -0.38
C ARG A 97 -28.03 2.27 -0.40
N GLY A 98 -27.52 1.50 -1.36
CA GLY A 98 -26.12 1.16 -1.50
C GLY A 98 -25.32 2.12 -2.39
N SER A 99 -24.02 2.19 -2.13
CA SER A 99 -23.03 2.86 -2.97
C SER A 99 -21.71 2.12 -2.94
N LEU A 100 -21.00 2.13 -4.07
CA LEU A 100 -19.65 1.59 -4.22
C LEU A 100 -18.70 2.76 -4.50
N SER A 101 -17.49 2.70 -3.96
CA SER A 101 -16.44 3.69 -4.18
C SER A 101 -15.10 2.99 -4.29
N LEU A 102 -14.30 3.41 -5.28
CA LEU A 102 -12.96 2.91 -5.54
C LEU A 102 -11.97 4.06 -5.47
N SER A 103 -11.66 4.56 -4.28
CA SER A 103 -10.74 5.69 -4.11
C SER A 103 -9.34 5.23 -3.72
N GLY A 104 -8.31 5.74 -4.41
CA GLY A 104 -6.92 5.39 -4.10
C GLY A 104 -6.63 3.88 -4.15
N GLY A 105 -7.37 3.13 -4.97
CA GLY A 105 -7.30 1.69 -5.09
C GLY A 105 -7.84 0.91 -3.87
N ARG A 106 -8.61 1.56 -3.00
CA ARG A 106 -9.37 0.91 -1.93
C ARG A 106 -10.82 0.75 -2.35
N THR A 107 -11.36 -0.44 -2.13
CA THR A 107 -12.76 -0.74 -2.37
C THR A 107 -13.57 -0.45 -1.12
N HIS A 108 -14.59 0.38 -1.25
CA HIS A 108 -15.49 0.75 -0.16
C HIS A 108 -16.93 0.64 -0.64
N LEU A 109 -17.73 -0.16 0.05
CA LEU A 109 -19.17 -0.26 -0.18
C LEU A 109 -19.89 0.19 1.08
N GLU A 110 -20.90 1.04 0.94
CA GLU A 110 -21.75 1.47 2.06
C GLU A 110 -23.24 1.42 1.73
N PHE A 111 -24.04 1.06 2.74
CA PHE A 111 -25.48 1.22 2.79
C PHE A 111 -25.84 2.36 3.74
N VAL A 112 -26.74 3.23 3.30
CA VAL A 112 -27.29 4.32 4.13
C VAL A 112 -28.72 4.00 4.52
N VAL A 113 -28.95 3.73 5.80
CA VAL A 113 -30.24 3.31 6.37
C VAL A 113 -30.65 4.25 7.51
N ASP A 114 -31.85 4.04 8.06
CA ASP A 114 -32.25 4.76 9.28
C ASP A 114 -31.34 4.30 10.45
N ALA A 115 -31.15 5.16 11.46
CA ALA A 115 -30.14 4.92 12.50
C ALA A 115 -30.43 3.66 13.34
N ASP A 116 -31.70 3.42 13.61
CA ASP A 116 -32.25 2.26 14.30
C ASP A 116 -32.19 0.97 13.47
N GLU A 117 -32.18 1.07 12.13
CA GLU A 117 -32.09 -0.08 11.23
C GLU A 117 -30.67 -0.61 11.02
N ALA A 118 -29.64 0.17 11.38
CA ALA A 118 -28.25 -0.18 11.10
C ALA A 118 -27.79 -1.46 11.81
N ALA A 119 -28.27 -1.70 13.03
CA ALA A 119 -27.92 -2.91 13.79
C ALA A 119 -28.52 -4.16 13.14
N LEU A 120 -29.79 -4.10 12.76
CA LEU A 120 -30.51 -5.18 12.07
C LEU A 120 -29.83 -5.55 10.75
N LEU A 121 -29.41 -4.55 9.96
CA LEU A 121 -28.72 -4.83 8.70
C LEU A 121 -27.38 -5.54 8.93
N VAL A 122 -26.60 -5.13 9.94
CA VAL A 122 -25.33 -5.80 10.26
C VAL A 122 -25.56 -7.25 10.66
N GLU A 123 -26.58 -7.54 11.46
CA GLU A 123 -26.94 -8.90 11.89
C GLU A 123 -27.28 -9.78 10.68
N ARG A 124 -28.16 -9.30 9.78
CA ARG A 124 -28.54 -10.01 8.56
C ARG A 124 -27.36 -10.25 7.64
N LEU A 125 -26.50 -9.25 7.45
CA LEU A 125 -25.29 -9.40 6.64
C LEU A 125 -24.31 -10.40 7.25
N ALA A 126 -24.15 -10.42 8.58
CA ALA A 126 -23.34 -11.41 9.27
C ALA A 126 -23.92 -12.83 9.10
N ALA A 127 -25.24 -12.99 9.21
CA ALA A 127 -25.93 -14.26 8.96
C ALA A 127 -25.85 -14.73 7.49
N ALA A 128 -25.46 -13.84 6.57
CA ALA A 128 -25.14 -14.16 5.18
C ALA A 128 -23.62 -14.23 4.93
N ASP A 129 -22.77 -14.42 5.94
CA ASP A 129 -21.30 -14.50 5.78
C ASP A 129 -20.67 -13.24 5.14
N LEU A 130 -21.29 -12.08 5.37
CA LEU A 130 -20.85 -10.77 4.87
C LEU A 130 -20.70 -9.77 6.02
N PRO A 131 -19.84 -10.04 7.02
CA PRO A 131 -19.73 -9.20 8.22
C PRO A 131 -19.42 -7.74 7.86
N ALA A 132 -20.20 -6.82 8.43
CA ALA A 132 -20.11 -5.39 8.12
C ALA A 132 -19.88 -4.55 9.38
N SER A 133 -19.25 -3.39 9.22
CA SER A 133 -19.14 -2.39 10.29
C SER A 133 -20.29 -1.40 10.20
N ARG A 134 -20.80 -0.91 11.33
CA ARG A 134 -21.78 0.20 11.36
C ARG A 134 -21.23 1.44 12.06
N ARG A 135 -21.72 2.61 11.66
CA ARG A 135 -21.55 3.88 12.36
C ARG A 135 -22.77 4.77 12.15
N ILE A 136 -22.99 5.73 13.05
CA ILE A 136 -23.98 6.80 12.84
C ILE A 136 -23.30 8.02 12.22
N ARG A 137 -23.86 8.58 11.15
CA ARG A 137 -23.37 9.76 10.45
C ARG A 137 -24.53 10.68 10.12
N ARG A 138 -24.53 11.90 10.70
CA ARG A 138 -25.58 12.93 10.48
C ARG A 138 -27.00 12.37 10.71
N GLY A 139 -27.20 11.62 11.80
CA GLY A 139 -28.49 11.01 12.13
C GLY A 139 -28.91 9.81 11.27
N ARG A 140 -28.02 9.30 10.41
CA ARG A 140 -28.26 8.12 9.56
C ARG A 140 -27.36 6.96 9.97
N GLY A 141 -27.87 5.74 9.81
CA GLY A 141 -27.10 4.52 9.92
C GLY A 141 -26.25 4.32 8.66
N VAL A 142 -24.94 4.08 8.82
CA VAL A 142 -24.04 3.74 7.71
C VAL A 142 -23.42 2.39 7.99
N VAL A 143 -23.76 1.40 7.16
CA VAL A 143 -23.20 0.04 7.20
C VAL A 143 -22.21 -0.11 6.07
N THR A 144 -21.00 -0.59 6.33
CA THR A 144 -19.88 -0.48 5.40
C THR A 144 -18.95 -1.69 5.38
N TRP A 145 -18.40 -1.97 4.20
CA TRP A 145 -17.24 -2.82 3.98
C TRP A 145 -16.06 -2.01 3.45
N LYS A 146 -14.93 -2.11 4.14
CA LYS A 146 -13.62 -1.60 3.69
C LYS A 146 -12.70 -2.70 3.17
N ASN A 147 -13.12 -3.97 3.30
CA ASN A 147 -12.39 -5.13 2.81
C ASN A 147 -12.84 -5.43 1.37
N GLY A 148 -11.91 -5.36 0.41
CA GLY A 148 -12.18 -5.66 -1.00
C GLY A 148 -12.63 -7.10 -1.25
N GLU A 149 -12.23 -8.04 -0.39
CA GLU A 149 -12.64 -9.45 -0.46
C GLU A 149 -14.12 -9.62 -0.15
N VAL A 150 -14.62 -9.03 0.95
CA VAL A 150 -16.04 -9.09 1.32
C VAL A 150 -16.90 -8.40 0.26
N VAL A 151 -16.43 -7.27 -0.29
CA VAL A 151 -17.11 -6.62 -1.42
C VAL A 151 -17.12 -7.52 -2.66
N GLY A 152 -16.01 -8.21 -2.95
CA GLY A 152 -15.93 -9.18 -4.04
C GLY A 152 -16.93 -10.32 -3.87
N THR A 153 -17.00 -10.93 -2.68
CA THR A 153 -17.97 -11.98 -2.34
C THR A 153 -19.41 -11.48 -2.48
N PHE A 154 -19.70 -10.26 -2.03
CA PHE A 154 -21.01 -9.65 -2.20
C PHE A 154 -21.40 -9.48 -3.67
N LEU A 155 -20.52 -8.89 -4.50
CA LEU A 155 -20.75 -8.71 -5.93
C LEU A 155 -20.94 -10.05 -6.65
N ARG A 156 -20.12 -11.06 -6.29
CA ARG A 156 -20.21 -12.42 -6.82
C ARG A 156 -21.56 -13.06 -6.51
N ARG A 157 -22.03 -12.97 -5.27
CA ARG A 157 -23.33 -13.54 -4.85
C ARG A 157 -24.53 -12.81 -5.45
N LEU A 158 -24.40 -11.51 -5.74
CA LEU A 158 -25.44 -10.75 -6.41
C LEU A 158 -25.47 -10.93 -7.94
N GLY A 159 -24.45 -11.54 -8.53
CA GLY A 159 -24.34 -11.75 -9.98
C GLY A 159 -23.73 -10.59 -10.75
N ALA A 160 -23.07 -9.64 -10.09
CA ALA A 160 -22.40 -8.50 -10.72
C ALA A 160 -21.00 -8.88 -11.26
N SER A 161 -20.97 -9.75 -12.25
CA SER A 161 -19.74 -10.38 -12.77
C SER A 161 -18.81 -9.39 -13.47
N ALA A 162 -19.34 -8.49 -14.31
CA ALA A 162 -18.53 -7.52 -15.04
C ALA A 162 -17.89 -6.50 -14.08
N THR A 163 -18.68 -5.99 -13.14
CA THR A 163 -18.16 -5.08 -12.10
C THR A 163 -17.13 -5.78 -11.21
N LEU A 164 -17.38 -7.04 -10.83
CA LEU A 164 -16.46 -7.82 -10.01
C LEU A 164 -15.09 -7.96 -10.69
N LEU A 165 -15.06 -8.30 -11.97
CA LEU A 165 -13.82 -8.42 -12.75
C LEU A 165 -13.03 -7.11 -12.76
N GLU A 166 -13.71 -5.98 -12.94
CA GLU A 166 -13.03 -4.67 -12.92
C GLU A 166 -12.48 -4.32 -11.53
N VAL A 167 -13.24 -4.63 -10.47
CA VAL A 167 -12.80 -4.45 -9.08
C VAL A 167 -11.58 -5.33 -8.76
N GLU A 168 -11.59 -6.59 -9.16
CA GLU A 168 -10.48 -7.53 -8.97
C GLU A 168 -9.24 -7.11 -9.78
N ALA A 169 -9.40 -6.71 -11.04
CA ALA A 169 -8.31 -6.22 -11.88
C ALA A 169 -7.60 -4.99 -11.27
N ARG A 170 -8.38 -4.05 -10.72
CA ARG A 170 -7.84 -2.87 -10.03
C ARG A 170 -7.08 -3.26 -8.75
N GLN A 171 -7.54 -4.26 -8.01
CA GLN A 171 -6.86 -4.76 -6.82
C GLN A 171 -5.53 -5.44 -7.15
N VAL A 172 -5.51 -6.30 -8.18
CA VAL A 172 -4.27 -6.94 -8.67
C VAL A 172 -3.27 -5.90 -9.14
N SER A 173 -3.69 -4.95 -9.96
CA SER A 173 -2.82 -3.87 -10.44
C SER A 173 -2.21 -3.05 -9.28
N ARG A 174 -2.98 -2.79 -8.23
CA ARG A 174 -2.48 -2.12 -7.02
C ARG A 174 -1.46 -2.97 -6.26
N ALA A 175 -1.73 -4.26 -6.07
CA ALA A 175 -0.82 -5.17 -5.39
C ALA A 175 0.53 -5.21 -6.11
N LEU A 176 0.51 -5.41 -7.44
CA LEU A 176 1.71 -5.41 -8.28
C LEU A 176 2.51 -4.11 -8.20
N ARG A 177 1.84 -2.95 -8.28
CA ARG A 177 2.51 -1.65 -8.09
C ARG A 177 3.13 -1.53 -6.70
N GLY A 178 2.45 -2.03 -5.67
CA GLY A 178 2.97 -2.07 -4.31
C GLY A 178 4.23 -2.92 -4.18
N ASP A 179 4.24 -4.09 -4.81
CA ASP A 179 5.40 -4.99 -4.85
C ASP A 179 6.57 -4.35 -5.60
N LEU A 180 6.33 -3.81 -6.80
CA LEU A 180 7.35 -3.12 -7.59
C LEU A 180 7.94 -1.92 -6.83
N ASN A 181 7.11 -1.10 -6.19
CA ASN A 181 7.59 0.03 -5.40
C ASN A 181 8.48 -0.44 -4.23
N ARG A 182 8.14 -1.56 -3.58
CA ARG A 182 8.99 -2.12 -2.52
C ARG A 182 10.35 -2.59 -3.06
N VAL A 183 10.34 -3.28 -4.20
CA VAL A 183 11.56 -3.77 -4.86
C VAL A 183 12.44 -2.59 -5.29
N ILE A 184 11.87 -1.64 -6.04
CA ILE A 184 12.58 -0.45 -6.52
C ILE A 184 13.15 0.37 -5.36
N ASN A 185 12.39 0.55 -4.27
CA ASN A 185 12.88 1.27 -3.10
C ASN A 185 14.05 0.52 -2.43
N ALA A 186 13.97 -0.81 -2.34
CA ALA A 186 15.04 -1.62 -1.77
C ALA A 186 16.30 -1.58 -2.64
N GLU A 187 16.16 -1.72 -3.96
CA GLU A 187 17.25 -1.62 -4.92
C GLU A 187 17.89 -0.23 -4.92
N SER A 188 17.07 0.83 -4.93
CA SER A 188 17.58 2.21 -4.86
C SER A 188 18.37 2.46 -3.58
N ALA A 189 17.85 2.00 -2.42
CA ALA A 189 18.56 2.13 -1.15
C ALA A 189 19.86 1.30 -1.12
N ASN A 190 19.87 0.11 -1.73
CA ASN A 190 21.08 -0.70 -1.87
C ASN A 190 22.12 -0.02 -2.75
N LEU A 191 21.70 0.53 -3.90
CA LEU A 191 22.58 1.26 -4.82
C LEU A 191 23.16 2.51 -4.14
N GLN A 192 22.35 3.31 -3.44
CA GLN A 192 22.84 4.48 -2.70
C GLN A 192 23.88 4.09 -1.65
N ARG A 193 23.67 3.01 -0.90
CA ARG A 193 24.66 2.50 0.07
C ARG A 193 25.95 2.03 -0.62
N ALA A 194 25.83 1.34 -1.75
CA ALA A 194 26.97 0.85 -2.52
C ALA A 194 27.80 2.01 -3.08
N VAL A 195 27.16 3.00 -3.71
CA VAL A 195 27.80 4.22 -4.22
C VAL A 195 28.48 4.99 -3.09
N GLY A 196 27.79 5.19 -1.97
CA GLY A 196 28.37 5.87 -0.80
C GLY A 196 29.57 5.12 -0.22
N ALA A 197 29.53 3.78 -0.18
CA ALA A 197 30.66 2.97 0.26
C ALA A 197 31.85 3.03 -0.71
N ALA A 198 31.60 2.93 -2.02
CA ALA A 198 32.64 3.06 -3.03
C ALA A 198 33.34 4.43 -2.93
N GLY A 199 32.59 5.52 -2.77
CA GLY A 199 33.16 6.85 -2.58
C GLY A 199 34.06 6.97 -1.35
N ARG A 200 33.63 6.43 -0.19
CA ARG A 200 34.47 6.42 1.03
C ARG A 200 35.71 5.55 0.88
N GLN A 201 35.58 4.39 0.25
CA GLN A 201 36.69 3.47 0.02
C GLN A 201 37.74 4.12 -0.89
N MET A 202 37.32 4.79 -1.97
CA MET A 202 38.23 5.53 -2.85
C MET A 202 38.98 6.63 -2.09
N ALA A 203 38.27 7.46 -1.33
CA ALA A 203 38.90 8.52 -0.55
C ALA A 203 39.94 7.98 0.47
N ALA A 204 39.61 6.88 1.15
CA ALA A 204 40.52 6.23 2.09
C ALA A 204 41.74 5.62 1.40
N ILE A 205 41.57 5.04 0.20
CA ILE A 205 42.68 4.51 -0.60
C ILE A 205 43.61 5.65 -1.03
N ASP A 206 43.06 6.76 -1.50
CA ASP A 206 43.83 7.92 -1.96
C ASP A 206 44.65 8.53 -0.80
N GLU A 207 44.03 8.69 0.37
CA GLU A 207 44.68 9.21 1.58
C GLU A 207 45.85 8.33 2.04
N LEU A 208 45.62 7.01 2.18
CA LEU A 208 46.67 6.07 2.60
C LEU A 208 47.76 5.89 1.56
N SER A 209 47.44 6.07 0.27
CA SER A 209 48.42 6.07 -0.80
C SER A 209 49.33 7.29 -0.70
N ALA A 210 48.76 8.48 -0.46
CA ALA A 210 49.51 9.72 -0.30
C ALA A 210 50.40 9.73 0.94
N SER A 211 49.98 9.10 2.05
CA SER A 211 50.78 8.99 3.27
C SER A 211 51.87 7.89 3.18
N GLY A 212 51.81 7.02 2.17
CA GLY A 212 52.68 5.84 2.04
C GLY A 212 52.30 4.68 2.96
N GLU A 213 51.29 4.84 3.81
CA GLU A 213 50.85 3.81 4.76
C GLU A 213 50.26 2.59 4.04
N LEU A 214 49.61 2.79 2.88
CA LEU A 214 49.06 1.68 2.08
C LEU A 214 50.14 0.67 1.68
N ALA A 215 51.36 1.13 1.37
CA ALA A 215 52.47 0.26 0.98
C ALA A 215 52.90 -0.69 2.11
N THR A 216 52.67 -0.31 3.37
CA THR A 216 53.01 -1.11 4.55
C THR A 216 52.00 -2.23 4.85
N GLN A 217 50.82 -2.20 4.23
CA GLN A 217 49.75 -3.16 4.50
C GLN A 217 50.02 -4.54 3.88
N PRO A 218 49.38 -5.63 4.38
CA PRO A 218 49.51 -6.96 3.78
C PRO A 218 49.17 -6.97 2.28
N TYR A 219 49.79 -7.89 1.54
CA TYR A 219 49.61 -8.02 0.08
C TYR A 219 48.13 -7.99 -0.34
N VAL A 220 47.27 -8.78 0.32
CA VAL A 220 45.82 -8.85 0.03
C VAL A 220 45.14 -7.48 0.16
N VAL A 221 45.53 -6.66 1.13
CA VAL A 221 44.95 -5.31 1.33
C VAL A 221 45.34 -4.38 0.20
N ARG A 222 46.62 -4.41 -0.21
CA ARG A 222 47.13 -3.60 -1.33
C ARG A 222 46.49 -4.01 -2.65
N SER A 223 46.40 -5.32 -2.94
CA SER A 223 45.76 -5.81 -4.16
C SER A 223 44.27 -5.47 -4.23
N VAL A 224 43.57 -5.48 -3.09
CA VAL A 224 42.16 -5.04 -3.01
C VAL A 224 42.02 -3.54 -3.23
N ALA A 225 42.93 -2.72 -2.66
CA ALA A 225 42.94 -1.28 -2.87
C ALA A 225 43.14 -0.93 -4.36
N GLU A 226 44.13 -1.56 -5.00
CA GLU A 226 44.42 -1.38 -6.42
C GLU A 226 43.23 -1.79 -7.29
N ALA A 227 42.65 -2.97 -7.05
CA ALA A 227 41.49 -3.44 -7.81
C ALA A 227 40.26 -2.53 -7.62
N ARG A 228 40.03 -2.00 -6.42
CA ARG A 228 38.96 -1.02 -6.14
C ARG A 228 39.22 0.31 -6.85
N HIS A 229 40.46 0.81 -6.85
CA HIS A 229 40.83 2.06 -7.53
C HIS A 229 40.64 1.97 -9.05
N GLU A 230 41.02 0.85 -9.65
CA GLU A 230 40.86 0.65 -11.09
C GLU A 230 39.43 0.39 -11.54
N THR A 231 38.58 -0.16 -10.66
CA THR A 231 37.17 -0.44 -10.95
C THR A 231 36.26 0.03 -9.80
N PRO A 232 36.06 1.34 -9.62
CA PRO A 232 35.31 1.90 -8.50
C PRO A 232 33.86 1.41 -8.41
N GLU A 233 33.24 1.12 -9.56
CA GLU A 233 31.87 0.63 -9.71
C GLU A 233 31.72 -0.87 -9.42
N ALA A 234 32.82 -1.64 -9.36
CA ALA A 234 32.76 -3.08 -9.20
C ALA A 234 32.16 -3.49 -7.84
N THR A 235 31.29 -4.48 -7.84
CA THR A 235 30.81 -5.12 -6.62
C THR A 235 31.94 -5.83 -5.89
N LEU A 236 31.76 -6.09 -4.59
CA LEU A 236 32.70 -6.91 -3.80
C LEU A 236 32.93 -8.30 -4.43
N ASN A 237 31.93 -8.83 -5.13
CA ASN A 237 32.01 -10.13 -5.77
C ASN A 237 32.84 -10.09 -7.06
N GLU A 238 32.69 -9.04 -7.86
CA GLU A 238 33.51 -8.83 -9.07
C GLU A 238 34.98 -8.62 -8.71
N LEU A 239 35.27 -7.84 -7.66
CA LEU A 239 36.64 -7.71 -7.13
C LEU A 239 37.19 -9.06 -6.63
N ALA A 240 36.36 -9.86 -5.97
CA ALA A 240 36.74 -11.17 -5.46
C ALA A 240 37.08 -12.15 -6.59
N VAL A 241 36.24 -12.22 -7.62
CA VAL A 241 36.48 -13.02 -8.83
C VAL A 241 37.76 -12.58 -9.52
N ARG A 242 37.95 -11.27 -9.70
CA ARG A 242 39.13 -10.69 -10.34
C ARG A 242 40.43 -11.06 -9.61
N LEU A 243 40.40 -11.03 -8.28
CA LEU A 243 41.57 -11.29 -7.43
C LEU A 243 41.75 -12.78 -7.09
N GLY A 244 40.81 -13.65 -7.46
CA GLY A 244 40.84 -15.07 -7.09
C GLY A 244 40.72 -15.31 -5.57
N ILE A 245 40.06 -14.41 -4.84
CA ILE A 245 39.88 -14.50 -3.38
C ILE A 245 38.41 -14.54 -2.99
N HIS A 246 38.11 -14.90 -1.74
CA HIS A 246 36.73 -14.95 -1.26
C HIS A 246 36.16 -13.54 -1.06
N ARG A 247 34.87 -13.33 -1.35
CA ARG A 247 34.15 -12.04 -1.16
C ARG A 247 34.38 -11.43 0.24
N SER A 248 34.38 -12.27 1.28
CA SER A 248 34.60 -11.83 2.66
C SER A 248 36.04 -11.36 2.92
N ALA A 249 37.03 -11.81 2.16
CA ALA A 249 38.40 -11.30 2.25
C ALA A 249 38.52 -9.89 1.65
N VAL A 250 37.88 -9.64 0.49
CA VAL A 250 37.76 -8.29 -0.11
C VAL A 250 37.10 -7.33 0.88
N GLN A 251 35.97 -7.74 1.46
CA GLN A 251 35.25 -6.91 2.43
C GLN A 251 36.13 -6.52 3.62
N ARG A 252 36.80 -7.49 4.27
CA ARG A 252 37.69 -7.21 5.42
C ARG A 252 38.87 -6.31 5.07
N ALA A 253 39.39 -6.43 3.84
CA ALA A 253 40.47 -5.56 3.36
C ALA A 253 40.00 -4.10 3.22
N LEU A 254 38.84 -3.88 2.60
CA LEU A 254 38.25 -2.53 2.47
C LEU A 254 37.87 -1.93 3.81
N GLU A 255 37.28 -2.70 4.73
CA GLU A 255 36.99 -2.24 6.10
C GLU A 255 38.27 -1.86 6.86
N ARG A 256 39.38 -2.57 6.62
CA ARG A 256 40.68 -2.21 7.19
C ARG A 256 41.18 -0.89 6.60
N ILE A 257 41.09 -0.70 5.28
CA ILE A 257 41.49 0.54 4.61
C ILE A 257 40.70 1.73 5.16
N GLU A 258 39.37 1.63 5.22
CA GLU A 258 38.52 2.67 5.79
C GLU A 258 38.87 2.97 7.27
N ARG A 259 39.17 1.94 8.08
CA ARG A 259 39.60 2.14 9.48
C ARG A 259 40.95 2.84 9.62
N LEU A 260 41.92 2.53 8.75
CA LEU A 260 43.25 3.15 8.80
C LEU A 260 43.18 4.63 8.43
N ALA A 261 42.40 4.98 7.40
CA ALA A 261 42.17 6.38 7.03
C ALA A 261 41.47 7.18 8.15
N LEU A 262 40.57 6.56 8.92
CA LEU A 262 39.93 7.20 10.09
C LEU A 262 40.86 7.40 11.29
N GLN A 263 42.01 6.72 11.34
CA GLN A 263 43.00 6.81 12.41
C GLN A 263 44.28 7.42 11.84
N PRO A 264 44.34 8.75 11.63
CA PRO A 264 45.56 9.39 11.17
C PRO A 264 46.71 9.00 12.12
N ALA A 265 47.83 8.59 11.53
CA ALA A 265 48.98 8.10 12.26
C ALA A 265 49.50 9.16 13.25
N ASP A 266 49.11 9.04 14.52
CA ASP A 266 49.84 9.64 15.63
C ASP A 266 51.21 8.94 15.72
N GLY A 267 52.20 9.53 15.03
CA GLY A 267 53.61 9.43 15.39
C GLY A 267 54.41 8.30 14.76
N VAL A 268 54.89 8.51 13.52
CA VAL A 268 56.21 7.97 13.10
C VAL A 268 56.92 8.97 12.17
N ALA A 269 57.38 10.08 12.73
CA ALA A 269 58.31 10.98 12.02
C ALA A 269 59.28 11.67 13.00
N SER A 270 60.12 10.91 13.70
CA SER A 270 61.43 11.39 14.16
C SER A 270 62.20 10.25 14.83
N ARG A 271 63.01 9.55 14.05
CA ARG A 271 64.15 8.72 14.51
C ARG A 271 64.81 8.19 13.24
N HIS A 272 65.59 9.02 12.56
CA HIS A 272 66.74 8.64 11.72
C HIS A 272 67.30 9.90 11.01
N ARG A 273 67.88 10.82 11.79
CA ARG A 273 69.00 11.67 11.35
C ARG A 273 69.61 12.36 12.56
N ALA A 274 70.92 12.57 12.49
CA ALA A 274 71.80 13.25 13.44
C ALA A 274 72.35 12.41 14.62
N ARG A 275 73.22 11.44 14.33
CA ARG A 275 74.47 11.29 15.09
C ARG A 275 75.62 11.75 14.17
N GLY A 276 76.35 12.78 14.61
CA GLY A 276 77.63 13.17 14.00
C GLY A 276 77.78 14.68 13.81
N GLY A 277 78.60 15.32 14.65
CA GLY A 277 79.23 16.62 14.38
C GLY A 277 78.85 17.75 15.34
N ALA A 278 79.69 17.98 16.34
CA ALA A 278 79.86 19.26 17.04
C ALA A 278 81.05 20.03 16.41
N PRO A 279 81.44 21.25 16.82
CA PRO A 279 80.78 22.46 17.36
C PRO A 279 81.19 23.69 16.45
N PRO A 280 81.34 25.00 16.83
CA PRO A 280 81.19 25.67 18.13
C PRO A 280 80.54 27.10 18.16
N THR A 281 80.20 27.50 19.40
CA THR A 281 80.24 28.84 20.03
C THR A 281 79.86 30.10 19.23
N ALA A 282 78.92 30.89 19.76
CA ALA A 282 79.19 32.25 20.25
C ALA A 282 77.92 32.96 20.78
N SER A 283 78.06 33.52 22.00
CA SER A 283 77.63 34.85 22.42
C SER A 283 76.23 35.39 22.17
N GLY A 284 75.55 35.69 23.28
CA GLY A 284 75.03 37.05 23.51
C GLY A 284 73.55 37.15 23.87
N PRO A 285 73.14 38.13 24.72
CA PRO A 285 72.06 37.92 25.68
C PRO A 285 70.83 38.80 25.45
N GLY A 286 69.73 38.43 26.13
CA GLY A 286 68.65 39.34 26.50
C GLY A 286 67.42 39.27 25.59
N ILE A 287 66.22 39.63 26.02
CA ILE A 287 65.73 40.22 27.27
C ILE A 287 64.19 40.11 27.17
N LEU A 288 63.53 39.84 28.31
CA LEU A 288 62.12 40.14 28.66
C LEU A 288 60.94 39.59 27.81
N ARG A 289 60.28 38.59 28.41
CA ARG A 289 58.88 38.51 28.90
C ARG A 289 57.78 39.52 28.45
N PRO A 290 56.50 39.12 28.62
CA PRO A 290 55.36 39.42 27.76
C PRO A 290 54.37 40.41 28.39
N LEU A 291 53.36 40.82 27.62
CA LEU A 291 52.04 41.32 28.07
C LEU A 291 51.07 40.91 26.94
N ALA A 292 50.11 40.01 27.17
CA ALA A 292 48.82 40.17 27.86
C ALA A 292 47.72 39.88 26.82
#